data_AF-A0A6C0I8A7-F1
#
_entry.id   AF-A0A6C0I8A7-F1
#
_cell.length_a   1.000
_cell.length_b   1.000
_cell.length_c   1.000
_cell.angle_alpha   90.00
_cell.angle_beta   90.00
_cell.angle_gamma   90.00
#
_symmetry.space_group_name_H-M   'P 1'
#
loop_
_entity.id
_entity.type
_entity.pdbx_description
1 polymer ?
#
loop_
_entity_poly.entity_id
_entity_poly.type
_entity_poly.pdbx_seq_one_letter_code
_entity_poly.pdbx_strand_id
1 'polypeptide(L)'
;MKIYITDIFPSSLKNKLTNLQEYLTNSVTKYEMASEDYGLHYIENDLMYRIEPNFKPEFRIIKDILKNELLIDNTDYKMIPVLSQLPVNYILTKICLYEYQVSKKSKLKLVIECLNEPIKQNVFFQQNNHQQSSNHVPFNFYFVYNDNKIDLSDQFIKEEFNVFLSHLN
;
A
#
# COMPACT_ATOMS: atom_id res chain seq x y z
N MET A 1 9.64 3.32 7.91
CA MET A 1 9.61 1.86 8.09
C MET A 1 8.30 1.29 7.55
N LYS A 2 8.38 0.32 6.63
CA LYS A 2 7.25 -0.50 6.16
C LYS A 2 7.35 -1.88 6.81
N ILE A 3 6.20 -2.47 7.15
CA ILE A 3 6.11 -3.78 7.79
C ILE A 3 5.13 -4.63 6.98
N TYR A 4 5.60 -5.73 6.42
CA TYR A 4 4.82 -6.65 5.63
C TYR A 4 4.51 -7.91 6.43
N ILE A 5 3.34 -8.47 6.18
CA ILE A 5 2.97 -9.80 6.66
C ILE A 5 3.12 -10.75 5.48
N THR A 6 4.04 -11.69 5.58
CA THR A 6 4.43 -12.54 4.46
C THR A 6 3.35 -13.54 4.03
N ASP A 7 2.41 -13.82 4.92
CA ASP A 7 1.42 -14.89 4.75
C ASP A 7 0.09 -14.40 4.16
N ILE A 8 -0.05 -13.08 3.94
CA ILE A 8 -1.27 -12.46 3.41
C ILE A 8 -1.01 -11.92 2.01
N PHE A 9 -1.76 -12.40 1.03
CA PHE A 9 -1.66 -11.93 -0.34
C PHE A 9 -2.63 -10.77 -0.59
N PRO A 10 -2.22 -9.66 -1.23
CA PRO A 10 -3.08 -8.52 -1.49
C PRO A 10 -4.39 -8.88 -2.22
N SER A 11 -4.35 -9.85 -3.14
CA SER A 11 -5.51 -10.31 -3.89
C SER A 11 -6.63 -10.87 -3.01
N SER A 12 -6.33 -11.43 -1.83
CA SER A 12 -7.34 -11.92 -0.89
C SER A 12 -8.09 -10.81 -0.15
N LEU A 13 -7.63 -9.57 -0.26
CA LEU A 13 -8.18 -8.44 0.50
C LEU A 13 -9.39 -7.79 -0.18
N LYS A 14 -9.61 -8.03 -1.48
CA LYS A 14 -10.62 -7.30 -2.28
C LYS A 14 -12.01 -7.24 -1.63
N ASN A 15 -12.49 -8.37 -1.13
CA ASN A 15 -13.81 -8.47 -0.50
C ASN A 15 -13.82 -8.11 0.99
N LYS A 16 -12.64 -7.87 1.57
CA LYS A 16 -12.44 -7.60 3.00
C LYS A 16 -12.27 -6.10 3.30
N LEU A 17 -11.99 -5.29 2.28
CA LEU A 17 -11.80 -3.84 2.43
C LEU A 17 -13.00 -3.12 3.04
N THR A 18 -14.22 -3.60 2.76
CA THR A 18 -15.46 -3.04 3.33
C THR A 18 -15.50 -3.14 4.84
N ASN A 19 -14.85 -4.15 5.42
CA ASN A 19 -14.80 -4.35 6.88
C ASN A 19 -13.89 -3.34 7.57
N LEU A 20 -13.01 -2.68 6.82
CA LEU A 20 -12.05 -1.70 7.34
C LEU A 20 -12.53 -0.25 7.22
N GLN A 21 -13.74 -0.03 6.69
CA GLN A 21 -14.21 1.32 6.37
C GLN A 21 -14.27 2.25 7.59
N GLU A 22 -14.53 1.70 8.79
CA GLU A 22 -14.56 2.47 10.04
C GLU A 22 -13.18 3.00 10.45
N TYR A 23 -12.11 2.35 10.03
CA TYR A 23 -10.73 2.74 10.33
C TYR A 23 -10.13 3.65 9.27
N LEU A 24 -10.84 3.92 8.16
CA LEU A 24 -10.31 4.71 7.05
C LEU A 24 -10.05 6.14 7.50
N THR A 25 -8.80 6.58 7.38
CA THR A 25 -8.36 7.92 7.78
C THR A 25 -7.99 8.81 6.61
N ASN A 26 -7.45 8.23 5.55
CA ASN A 26 -6.99 8.97 4.38
C ASN A 26 -7.14 8.13 3.11
N SER A 27 -7.36 8.81 1.99
CA SER A 27 -7.37 8.22 0.65
C SER A 27 -6.63 9.15 -0.29
N VAL A 28 -5.57 8.65 -0.92
CA VAL A 28 -4.68 9.43 -1.78
C VAL A 28 -4.56 8.75 -3.13
N THR A 29 -4.67 9.53 -4.20
CA THR A 29 -4.31 9.08 -5.54
C THR A 29 -2.87 9.44 -5.82
N LYS A 30 -2.07 8.46 -6.24
CA LYS A 30 -0.71 8.65 -6.76
C LYS A 30 -0.61 8.17 -8.19
N TYR A 31 0.35 8.71 -8.92
CA TYR A 31 0.69 8.21 -10.23
C TYR A 31 2.14 7.73 -10.22
N GLU A 32 2.33 6.49 -10.65
CA GLU A 32 3.64 5.89 -10.86
C GLU A 32 3.91 5.83 -12.36
N MET A 33 5.07 6.31 -12.77
CA MET A 33 5.53 6.23 -14.14
C MET A 33 6.76 5.33 -14.21
N ALA A 34 6.66 4.24 -14.96
CA ALA A 34 7.76 3.35 -15.24
C ALA A 34 8.26 3.57 -16.67
N SER A 35 9.56 3.79 -16.82
CA SER A 35 10.24 3.87 -18.11
C SER A 35 11.46 2.96 -18.09
N GLU A 36 11.68 2.21 -19.17
CA GLU A 36 12.83 1.31 -19.27
C GLU A 36 14.16 2.08 -19.22
N ASP A 37 14.24 3.21 -19.91
CA ASP A 37 15.45 4.02 -20.02
C ASP A 37 15.71 4.90 -18.77
N TYR A 38 14.64 5.27 -18.05
CA TYR A 38 14.72 6.28 -16.99
C TYR A 38 14.33 5.76 -15.59
N GLY A 39 13.85 4.52 -15.48
CA GLY A 39 13.44 3.89 -14.23
C GLY A 39 12.06 4.36 -13.74
N LEU A 40 11.86 4.27 -12.42
CA LEU A 40 10.61 4.57 -11.75
C LEU A 40 10.53 6.04 -11.33
N HIS A 41 9.35 6.62 -11.50
CA HIS A 41 9.04 7.98 -11.10
C HIS A 41 7.70 8.05 -10.38
N TYR A 42 7.59 8.96 -9.41
CA TYR A 42 6.33 9.32 -8.76
C TYR A 42 5.92 10.73 -9.15
N ILE A 43 4.61 10.90 -9.38
CA ILE A 43 3.99 12.22 -9.53
C ILE A 43 3.12 12.46 -8.31
N GLU A 44 3.49 13.46 -7.52
CA GLU A 44 2.77 13.89 -6.32
C GLU A 44 2.71 15.42 -6.28
N ASN A 45 1.52 15.99 -6.06
CA ASN A 45 1.29 17.44 -5.97
C ASN A 45 1.86 18.23 -7.16
N ASP A 46 1.60 17.76 -8.39
CA ASP A 46 2.09 18.33 -9.65
C ASP A 46 3.63 18.37 -9.80
N LEU A 47 4.36 17.71 -8.90
CA LEU A 47 5.80 17.54 -8.97
C LEU A 47 6.14 16.09 -9.31
N MET A 48 7.17 15.92 -10.13
CA MET A 48 7.66 14.61 -10.54
C MET A 48 9.01 14.32 -9.91
N TYR A 49 9.17 13.12 -9.37
CA TYR A 49 10.39 12.66 -8.73
C TYR A 49 10.83 11.35 -9.35
N ARG A 50 12.11 11.25 -9.71
CA ARG A 50 12.74 9.97 -10.05
C ARG A 50 13.16 9.28 -8.76
N ILE A 51 12.82 8.01 -8.64
CA ILE A 51 13.24 7.16 -7.52
C ILE A 51 14.62 6.60 -7.85
N GLU A 52 15.62 6.98 -7.07
CA GLU A 52 16.94 6.34 -7.16
C GLU A 52 16.96 5.12 -6.22
N PRO A 53 17.23 3.91 -6.75
CA PRO A 53 17.26 2.71 -5.94
C PRO A 53 18.41 2.76 -4.94
N ASN A 54 18.15 2.30 -3.72
CA ASN A 54 19.21 2.04 -2.76
C ASN A 54 19.62 0.56 -2.86
N PHE A 55 20.84 0.31 -3.33
CA PHE A 55 21.39 -1.05 -3.48
C PHE A 55 21.82 -1.69 -2.15
N LYS A 56 21.62 -1.00 -1.01
CA LYS A 56 21.82 -1.53 0.33
C LYS A 56 20.46 -1.64 1.02
N PRO A 57 19.72 -2.73 0.78
CA PRO A 57 18.43 -2.91 1.40
C PRO A 57 18.60 -3.13 2.91
N GLU A 58 17.75 -2.47 3.70
CA GLU A 58 17.77 -2.55 5.17
C GLU A 58 16.49 -3.24 5.66
N PHE A 59 16.39 -4.54 5.38
CA PHE A 59 15.26 -5.35 5.86
C PHE A 59 15.68 -6.41 6.88
N ARG A 60 14.71 -6.80 7.72
CA ARG A 60 14.83 -7.93 8.64
C ARG A 60 13.53 -8.71 8.70
N ILE A 61 13.66 -10.02 8.86
CA ILE A 61 12.52 -10.92 9.04
C ILE A 61 12.44 -11.27 10.53
N ILE A 62 11.23 -11.18 11.09
CA ILE A 62 10.94 -11.61 12.45
C ILE A 62 9.84 -12.66 12.41
N LYS A 63 10.17 -13.84 12.94
CA LYS A 63 9.27 -15.00 12.97
C LYS A 63 8.42 -15.02 14.22
N ASP A 64 7.29 -15.71 14.12
CA ASP A 64 6.40 -16.07 15.22
C ASP A 64 5.79 -14.89 16.00
N ILE A 65 5.67 -13.72 15.36
CA ILE A 65 4.93 -12.60 15.93
C ILE A 65 3.48 -12.69 15.47
N LEU A 66 2.56 -12.82 16.43
CA LEU A 66 1.12 -12.95 16.16
C LEU A 66 0.77 -14.18 15.30
N LYS A 67 1.59 -15.22 15.32
CA LYS A 67 1.52 -16.42 14.45
C LYS A 67 1.79 -16.14 12.97
N ASN A 68 2.39 -14.99 12.65
CA ASN A 68 2.79 -14.61 11.31
C ASN A 68 4.29 -14.30 11.26
N GLU A 69 4.84 -14.32 10.05
CA GLU A 69 6.17 -13.79 9.77
C GLU A 69 6.05 -12.32 9.31
N LEU A 70 6.85 -11.46 9.96
CA LEU A 70 6.91 -10.03 9.69
C LEU A 70 8.20 -9.70 8.95
N LEU A 71 8.08 -9.07 7.78
CA LEU A 71 9.21 -8.46 7.08
C LEU A 71 9.19 -6.96 7.38
N ILE A 72 10.21 -6.49 8.09
CA ILE A 72 10.40 -5.07 8.40
C ILE A 72 11.39 -4.50 7.39
N ASP A 73 10.95 -3.54 6.61
CA ASP A 73 11.74 -2.83 5.60
C ASP A 73 11.98 -1.36 6.00
N ASN A 74 13.25 -1.03 6.19
CA ASN A 74 13.74 0.33 6.44
C ASN A 74 14.50 0.89 5.24
N THR A 75 14.40 0.25 4.07
CA THR A 75 15.08 0.72 2.87
C THR A 75 14.50 2.07 2.46
N ASP A 76 15.32 3.10 2.63
CA ASP A 76 15.01 4.44 2.15
C ASP A 76 15.44 4.58 0.68
N TYR A 77 14.64 5.33 -0.08
CA TYR A 77 14.90 5.68 -1.47
C TYR A 77 15.07 7.18 -1.58
N LYS A 78 15.93 7.63 -2.51
CA LYS A 78 16.09 9.06 -2.78
C LYS A 78 15.10 9.48 -3.86
N MET A 79 14.32 10.51 -3.57
CA MET A 79 13.47 11.18 -4.54
C MET A 79 14.25 12.35 -5.15
N ILE A 80 14.57 12.26 -6.43
CA ILE A 80 15.27 13.31 -7.16
C ILE A 80 14.24 14.09 -7.99
N PRO A 81 14.03 15.39 -7.75
CA PRO A 81 13.07 16.17 -8.52
C PRO A 81 13.49 16.20 -10.00
N VAL A 82 12.55 15.89 -10.88
CA VAL A 82 12.75 15.97 -12.33
C VAL A 82 12.44 17.39 -12.79
N LEU A 83 13.44 18.06 -13.33
CA LEU A 83 13.32 19.44 -13.83
C LEU A 83 13.07 19.52 -15.35
N SER A 84 13.07 18.36 -16.03
CA SER A 84 13.06 18.24 -17.49
C SER A 84 11.79 17.57 -18.02
N GLN A 85 11.75 17.38 -19.35
CA GLN A 85 10.69 16.70 -20.08
C GLN A 85 10.44 15.27 -19.56
N LEU A 86 9.21 14.79 -19.73
CA LEU A 86 8.82 13.42 -19.42
C LEU A 86 9.59 12.43 -20.30
N PRO A 87 9.84 11.19 -19.82
CA PRO A 87 10.33 10.11 -20.66
C PRO A 87 9.44 9.94 -21.90
N VAL A 88 10.04 9.57 -23.04
CA VAL A 88 9.28 9.39 -24.30
C VAL A 88 8.46 8.10 -24.26
N ASN A 89 9.07 7.03 -23.76
CA ASN A 89 8.44 5.72 -23.60
C ASN A 89 8.21 5.44 -22.12
N TYR A 90 6.95 5.43 -21.70
CA TYR A 90 6.58 5.14 -20.32
C TYR A 90 5.23 4.46 -20.20
N ILE A 91 5.04 3.77 -19.08
CA ILE A 91 3.74 3.28 -18.60
C ILE A 91 3.36 4.15 -17.41
N LEU A 92 2.18 4.76 -17.46
CA LEU A 92 1.63 5.54 -16.35
C LEU A 92 0.52 4.73 -15.65
N THR A 93 0.72 4.50 -14.37
CA THR A 93 -0.19 3.72 -13.53
C THR A 93 -0.80 4.65 -12.48
N LYS A 94 -2.13 4.72 -12.44
CA LYS A 94 -2.86 5.41 -11.37
C LYS A 94 -3.08 4.43 -10.21
N ILE A 95 -2.57 4.78 -9.04
CA ILE A 95 -2.63 4.00 -7.80
C ILE A 95 -3.51 4.75 -6.79
N CYS A 96 -4.43 4.04 -6.15
CA CYS A 96 -5.21 4.53 -5.03
C CYS A 96 -4.65 3.94 -3.74
N LEU A 97 -4.27 4.80 -2.78
CA LEU A 97 -3.79 4.40 -1.47
C LEU A 97 -4.85 4.68 -0.42
N TYR A 98 -5.17 3.66 0.36
CA TYR A 98 -6.06 3.77 1.52
C TYR A 98 -5.25 3.60 2.80
N GLU A 99 -5.33 4.58 3.69
CA GLU A 99 -4.69 4.53 5.01
C GLU A 99 -5.72 4.31 6.11
N TYR A 100 -5.50 3.28 6.92
CA TYR A 100 -6.38 2.90 8.02
C TYR A 100 -5.64 3.01 9.36
N GLN A 101 -6.32 3.54 10.38
CA GLN A 101 -5.81 3.62 11.74
C GLN A 101 -6.90 3.30 12.76
N VAL A 102 -6.53 2.56 13.81
CA VAL A 102 -7.42 2.32 14.96
C VAL A 102 -7.73 3.64 15.69
N SER A 103 -6.75 4.54 15.74
CA SER A 103 -6.89 5.87 16.32
C SER A 103 -6.03 6.87 15.54
N LYS A 104 -6.48 8.13 15.44
CA LYS A 104 -5.68 9.22 14.84
C LYS A 104 -4.34 9.46 15.55
N LYS A 105 -4.19 8.99 16.78
CA LYS A 105 -2.95 9.06 17.57
C LYS A 105 -2.05 7.84 17.39
N SER A 106 -2.53 6.79 16.72
CA SER A 106 -1.77 5.57 16.50
C SER A 106 -0.52 5.86 15.68
N LYS A 107 0.59 5.24 16.08
CA LYS A 107 1.84 5.24 15.30
C LYS A 107 1.76 4.24 14.15
N LEU A 108 0.86 3.25 14.24
CA LEU A 108 0.67 2.23 13.23
C LEU A 108 -0.43 2.67 12.26
N LYS A 109 -0.13 2.56 10.97
CA LYS A 109 -1.07 2.75 9.87
C LYS A 109 -1.09 1.48 9.05
N LEU A 110 -2.27 0.99 8.73
CA LEU A 110 -2.38 0.03 7.66
C LEU A 110 -2.51 0.77 6.33
N VAL A 111 -1.73 0.38 5.32
CA VAL A 111 -1.78 0.94 3.97
C VAL A 111 -2.10 -0.14 2.96
N ILE A 112 -3.10 0.13 2.12
CA ILE A 112 -3.50 -0.75 1.02
C ILE A 112 -3.39 0.04 -0.27
N GLU A 113 -2.59 -0.47 -1.21
CA GLU A 113 -2.45 0.10 -2.54
C GLU A 113 -3.29 -0.69 -3.53
N CYS A 114 -4.11 0.03 -4.29
CA CYS A 114 -5.06 -0.52 -5.23
C CYS A 114 -4.86 0.03 -6.63
N LEU A 115 -5.02 -0.83 -7.63
CA LEU A 115 -5.23 -0.42 -9.02
C LEU A 115 -6.72 -0.23 -9.28
N ASN A 116 -7.07 0.61 -10.24
CA ASN A 116 -8.44 0.65 -10.73
C ASN A 116 -8.72 -0.60 -11.57
N GLU A 117 -9.86 -1.24 -11.35
CA GLU A 117 -10.33 -2.27 -12.27
C GLU A 117 -10.51 -1.65 -13.66
N PRO A 118 -10.07 -2.35 -14.72
CA PRO A 118 -10.47 -1.97 -16.05
C PRO A 118 -11.99 -2.01 -16.10
N ILE A 119 -12.62 -0.87 -16.42
CA ILE A 119 -14.06 -0.81 -16.67
C ILE A 119 -14.33 -1.87 -17.74
N LYS A 120 -15.05 -2.93 -17.39
CA LYS A 120 -15.49 -3.93 -18.37
C LYS A 120 -16.41 -3.21 -19.37
N GLN A 121 -15.84 -2.72 -20.47
CA GLN A 121 -16.59 -2.24 -21.62
C GLN A 121 -17.23 -3.46 -22.30
N ASN A 122 -18.27 -4.00 -21.68
CA ASN A 122 -19.24 -4.93 -22.28
C ASN A 122 -20.56 -4.76 -21.51
N VAL A 123 -21.27 -3.69 -21.85
CA VAL A 123 -22.53 -3.23 -21.23
C VAL A 123 -23.74 -4.11 -21.64
N PHE A 124 -23.53 -5.36 -22.05
CA PHE A 124 -24.62 -6.22 -22.56
C PHE A 124 -25.01 -7.39 -21.64
N PHE A 125 -24.27 -7.67 -20.57
CA PHE A 125 -24.61 -8.73 -19.62
C PHE A 125 -24.32 -8.33 -18.16
N GLN A 126 -25.07 -7.39 -17.61
CA GLN A 126 -25.20 -7.24 -16.16
C GLN A 126 -26.67 -7.06 -15.79
N GLN A 127 -27.42 -8.15 -15.91
CA GLN A 127 -28.62 -8.32 -15.09
C GLN A 127 -28.19 -8.98 -13.77
N ASN A 128 -28.55 -8.30 -12.68
CA ASN A 128 -28.73 -8.81 -11.33
C ASN A 128 -27.47 -9.34 -10.64
N ASN A 129 -26.74 -8.45 -9.97
CA ASN A 129 -26.36 -8.63 -8.57
C ASN A 129 -25.90 -7.29 -7.97
N HIS A 130 -26.70 -6.77 -7.04
CA HIS A 130 -26.35 -5.64 -6.18
C HIS A 130 -25.27 -6.05 -5.18
N GLN A 131 -24.04 -6.18 -5.64
CA GLN A 131 -22.87 -6.08 -4.77
C GLN A 131 -21.99 -5.00 -5.39
N GLN A 132 -21.91 -3.86 -4.70
CA GLN A 132 -20.94 -2.81 -4.97
C GLN A 132 -19.55 -3.38 -4.68
N SER A 133 -19.02 -4.22 -5.58
CA SER A 133 -17.62 -4.59 -5.54
C SER A 133 -16.86 -3.30 -5.81
N SER A 134 -16.03 -2.86 -4.86
CA SER A 134 -15.16 -1.71 -5.07
C SER A 134 -14.38 -1.92 -6.37
N ASN A 135 -14.39 -0.93 -7.26
CA ASN A 135 -13.67 -0.94 -8.55
C ASN A 135 -12.13 -0.92 -8.38
N HIS A 136 -11.63 -1.42 -7.26
CA HIS A 136 -10.25 -1.31 -6.82
C HIS A 136 -9.71 -2.71 -6.55
N VAL A 137 -8.59 -3.07 -7.19
CA VAL A 137 -7.90 -4.33 -7.00
C VAL A 137 -6.68 -4.06 -6.12
N PRO A 138 -6.68 -4.54 -4.86
CA PRO A 138 -5.50 -4.44 -4.02
C PRO A 138 -4.36 -5.26 -4.63
N PHE A 139 -3.20 -4.62 -4.80
CA PHE A 139 -1.99 -5.26 -5.32
C PHE A 139 -0.83 -5.19 -4.33
N ASN A 140 -0.93 -4.34 -3.30
CA ASN A 140 0.06 -4.24 -2.23
C ASN A 140 -0.62 -3.91 -0.89
N PHE A 141 0.00 -4.37 0.18
CA PHE A 141 -0.48 -4.23 1.55
C PHE A 141 0.72 -4.19 2.50
N TYR A 142 0.76 -3.21 3.39
CA TYR A 142 1.80 -3.11 4.41
C TYR A 142 1.34 -2.19 5.55
N PHE A 143 1.98 -2.33 6.70
CA PHE A 143 1.86 -1.37 7.78
C PHE A 143 2.98 -0.33 7.70
N VAL A 144 2.65 0.92 7.97
CA VAL A 144 3.62 2.00 8.19
C VAL A 144 3.66 2.27 9.68
N TYR A 145 4.87 2.30 10.24
CA TYR A 145 5.09 2.70 11.62
C TYR A 145 5.87 4.01 11.66
N ASN A 146 5.29 5.01 12.33
CA ASN A 146 5.86 6.36 12.42
C ASN A 146 6.93 6.47 13.52
N ASP A 147 7.96 5.63 13.43
CA ASP A 147 9.13 5.67 14.29
C ASP A 147 10.30 4.92 13.63
N ASN A 148 11.52 5.14 14.11
CA ASN A 148 12.73 4.51 13.58
C ASN A 148 12.91 3.07 14.08
N LYS A 149 12.29 2.74 15.22
CA LYS A 149 12.32 1.40 15.81
C LYS A 149 10.93 1.04 16.30
N ILE A 150 10.48 -0.15 15.93
CA ILE A 150 9.25 -0.74 16.47
C ILE A 150 9.59 -1.60 17.67
N ASP A 151 8.90 -1.35 18.78
CA ASP A 151 8.90 -2.21 19.94
C ASP A 151 7.76 -3.23 19.81
N LEU A 152 8.10 -4.44 19.35
CA LEU A 152 7.13 -5.53 19.20
C LEU A 152 6.78 -6.19 20.53
N SER A 153 7.32 -5.73 21.66
CA SER A 153 6.85 -6.13 22.99
C SER A 153 5.64 -5.31 23.46
N ASP A 154 5.44 -4.10 22.89
CA ASP A 154 4.34 -3.19 23.20
C ASP A 154 2.99 -3.86 22.93
N GLN A 155 2.15 -3.91 23.97
CA GLN A 155 0.84 -4.52 23.90
C GLN A 155 -0.12 -3.74 22.99
N PHE A 156 -0.07 -2.41 23.00
CA PHE A 156 -0.96 -1.60 22.17
C PHE A 156 -0.70 -1.82 20.68
N ILE A 157 0.57 -1.93 20.30
CA ILE A 157 0.96 -2.22 18.91
C ILE A 157 0.46 -3.61 18.49
N LYS A 158 0.60 -4.62 19.35
CA LYS A 158 0.08 -5.97 19.08
C LYS A 158 -1.44 -5.98 18.92
N GLU A 159 -2.15 -5.25 19.77
CA GLU A 159 -3.60 -5.12 19.69
C GLU A 159 -4.02 -4.45 18.37
N GLU A 160 -3.34 -3.39 17.94
CA GLU A 160 -3.61 -2.73 16.66
C GLU A 160 -3.37 -3.65 15.46
N PHE A 161 -2.28 -4.41 15.45
CA PHE A 161 -2.07 -5.45 14.43
C PHE A 161 -3.22 -6.46 14.43
N ASN A 162 -3.60 -6.97 15.61
CA ASN A 162 -4.67 -7.95 15.73
C ASN A 162 -6.03 -7.42 15.26
N VAL A 163 -6.35 -6.15 15.52
CA VAL A 163 -7.56 -5.51 15.00
C VAL A 163 -7.58 -5.63 13.48
N PHE A 164 -6.54 -5.15 12.80
CA PHE A 164 -6.49 -5.21 11.35
C PHE A 164 -6.47 -6.65 10.82
N LEU A 165 -5.67 -7.53 11.42
CA LEU A 165 -5.58 -8.92 10.98
C LEU A 165 -6.88 -9.70 11.17
N SER A 166 -7.69 -9.36 12.17
CA SER A 166 -9.00 -9.98 12.37
C SER A 166 -9.98 -9.68 11.23
N HIS A 167 -9.85 -8.52 10.57
CA HIS A 167 -10.65 -8.15 9.41
C HIS A 167 -10.09 -8.69 8.08
N LEU A 168 -8.80 -9.05 8.05
CA LEU A 168 -8.07 -9.45 6.85
C LEU A 168 -7.89 -10.96 6.72
N ASN A 169 -7.96 -11.72 7.82
CA ASN A 169 -7.96 -13.20 7.84
C ASN A 169 -9.31 -13.80 7.46
#